data_AF-A0A662HBP2-F1
#
_entry.id   AF-A0A662HBP2-F1
#
_cell.length_a   1.000
_cell.length_b   1.000
_cell.length_c   1.000
_cell.angle_alpha   90.00
_cell.angle_beta   90.00
_cell.angle_gamma   90.00
#
_symmetry.space_group_name_H-M   'P 1'
#
loop_
_entity.id
_entity.type
_entity.pdbx_description
1 polymer ?
#
loop_
_entity_poly.entity_id
_entity_poly.type
_entity_poly.pdbx_seq_one_letter_code
_entity_poly.pdbx_strand_id
1 'polypeptide(L)'
;MINELNKAFADECIAFFYYNLLSRLIKGVEASILSRELAKIANRRLKHQEKILQRILELGGEPLKRFDDIPKLANCPYITIPDNLADLRAILKAVLEAERCSINIYSKLLDNLVSAGRDPITLQLIREILREEVEHEQALERLLGEK
;
A
#
# COMPACT_ATOMS: atom_id res chain seq x y z
N MET A 1 4.31 -4.63 18.35
CA MET A 1 5.04 -4.38 17.09
C MET A 1 4.76 -5.44 16.04
N ILE A 2 5.07 -6.72 16.30
CA ILE A 2 4.84 -7.82 15.34
C ILE A 2 3.40 -7.83 14.79
N ASN A 3 2.38 -7.66 15.63
CA ASN A 3 0.99 -7.60 15.16
C ASN A 3 0.74 -6.42 14.21
N GLU A 4 1.30 -5.25 14.48
CA GLU A 4 1.13 -4.07 13.61
C GLU A 4 1.87 -4.25 12.29
N LEU A 5 3.05 -4.86 12.30
CA LEU A 5 3.77 -5.23 11.08
C LEU A 5 3.01 -6.29 10.27
N ASN A 6 2.35 -7.26 10.91
CA ASN A 6 1.51 -8.22 10.22
C ASN A 6 0.27 -7.58 9.57
N LYS A 7 -0.33 -6.55 10.21
CA LYS A 7 -1.41 -5.77 9.59
C LYS A 7 -0.89 -4.97 8.39
N ALA A 8 0.25 -4.28 8.53
CA ALA A 8 0.87 -3.54 7.43
C ALA A 8 1.24 -4.48 6.26
N PHE A 9 1.78 -5.66 6.55
CA PHE A 9 2.02 -6.69 5.53
C PHE A 9 0.74 -7.07 4.78
N ALA A 10 -0.37 -7.27 5.50
CA ALA A 10 -1.65 -7.58 4.90
C ALA A 10 -2.16 -6.43 4.00
N ASP A 11 -2.00 -5.17 4.44
CA ASP A 11 -2.34 -3.99 3.63
C ASP A 11 -1.53 -3.97 2.32
N GLU A 12 -0.22 -4.20 2.38
CA GLU A 12 0.64 -4.24 1.20
C GLU A 12 0.28 -5.38 0.23
N CYS A 13 -0.16 -6.54 0.74
CA CYS A 13 -0.65 -7.64 -0.08
C CYS A 13 -1.92 -7.26 -0.85
N ILE A 14 -2.85 -6.58 -0.18
CA ILE A 14 -4.10 -6.13 -0.79
C ILE A 14 -3.81 -5.07 -1.87
N ALA A 15 -3.04 -4.03 -1.53
CA ALA A 15 -2.67 -2.98 -2.47
C ALA A 15 -1.93 -3.55 -3.69
N PHE A 16 -0.97 -4.46 -3.47
CA PHE A 16 -0.30 -5.17 -4.57
C PHE A 16 -1.28 -5.88 -5.48
N PHE A 17 -2.18 -6.69 -4.92
CA PHE A 17 -3.15 -7.46 -5.70
C PHE A 17 -4.00 -6.53 -6.58
N TYR A 18 -4.61 -5.51 -5.98
CA TYR A 18 -5.50 -4.60 -6.71
C TYR A 18 -4.77 -3.79 -7.78
N TYR A 19 -3.57 -3.26 -7.50
CA TYR A 19 -2.85 -2.43 -8.48
C TYR A 19 -2.23 -3.26 -9.59
N ASN A 20 -1.73 -4.46 -9.26
CA ASN A 20 -1.26 -5.41 -10.26
C ASN A 20 -2.42 -5.86 -11.18
N LEU A 21 -3.61 -6.06 -10.62
CA LEU A 21 -4.81 -6.36 -11.39
C LEU A 21 -5.24 -5.18 -12.28
N LEU A 22 -5.43 -4.00 -11.69
CA LEU A 22 -5.91 -2.81 -12.39
C LEU A 22 -4.95 -2.36 -13.48
N SER A 23 -3.63 -2.42 -13.26
CA SER A 23 -2.64 -2.11 -14.29
C SER A 23 -2.80 -2.90 -15.59
N ARG A 24 -3.48 -4.06 -15.56
CA ARG A 24 -3.76 -4.91 -16.73
C ARG A 24 -5.20 -4.83 -17.23
N LEU A 25 -6.14 -4.47 -16.35
CA LEU A 25 -7.58 -4.50 -16.66
C LEU A 25 -8.14 -3.18 -17.17
N ILE A 26 -7.53 -2.04 -16.82
CA ILE A 26 -8.03 -0.73 -17.26
C ILE A 26 -8.03 -0.60 -18.78
N LYS A 27 -9.02 0.12 -19.30
CA LYS A 27 -9.28 0.26 -20.75
C LYS A 27 -9.29 1.74 -21.15
N GLY A 28 -9.07 2.01 -22.43
CA GLY A 28 -9.16 3.36 -23.00
C GLY A 28 -7.86 3.84 -23.63
N VAL A 29 -7.98 4.88 -24.48
CA VAL A 29 -6.86 5.41 -25.27
C VAL A 29 -5.73 5.95 -24.38
N GLU A 30 -6.09 6.55 -23.24
CA GLU A 30 -5.15 7.17 -22.31
C GLU A 30 -4.73 6.25 -21.15
N ALA A 31 -5.21 4.99 -21.15
CA ALA A 31 -4.98 4.06 -20.05
C ALA A 31 -3.50 3.67 -19.85
N SER A 32 -2.67 3.83 -20.88
CA SER A 32 -1.25 3.42 -20.86
C SER A 32 -0.40 4.13 -19.79
N ILE A 33 -0.74 5.38 -19.43
CA ILE A 33 -0.01 6.13 -18.42
C ILE A 33 -0.38 5.60 -17.02
N LEU A 34 -1.68 5.52 -16.72
CA LEU A 34 -2.16 4.98 -15.45
C LEU A 34 -1.74 3.52 -15.24
N SER A 35 -1.80 2.70 -16.29
CA SER A 35 -1.39 1.29 -16.25
C SER A 35 0.06 1.14 -15.80
N ARG A 36 0.97 1.93 -16.39
CA ARG A 36 2.39 1.91 -16.04
C ARG A 36 2.63 2.40 -14.60
N GLU A 37 1.93 3.45 -14.16
CA GLU A 37 2.10 3.95 -12.80
C GLU A 37 1.57 2.92 -11.77
N LEU A 38 0.40 2.32 -12.00
CA LEU A 38 -0.13 1.26 -11.12
C LEU A 38 0.79 0.04 -11.07
N ALA A 39 1.37 -0.38 -12.20
CA ALA A 39 2.35 -1.47 -12.22
C ALA A 39 3.62 -1.12 -11.44
N LYS A 40 4.08 0.13 -11.53
CA LYS A 40 5.22 0.62 -10.76
C LYS A 40 4.93 0.64 -9.26
N ILE A 41 3.76 1.15 -8.85
CA ILE A 41 3.33 1.16 -7.45
C ILE A 41 3.19 -0.29 -6.95
N ALA A 42 2.56 -1.19 -7.71
CA ALA A 42 2.47 -2.60 -7.34
C ALA A 42 3.86 -3.22 -7.06
N ASN A 43 4.86 -2.96 -7.89
CA ASN A 43 6.22 -3.45 -7.62
C ASN A 43 6.85 -2.83 -6.35
N ARG A 44 6.46 -1.60 -5.97
CA ARG A 44 6.85 -1.01 -4.68
C ARG A 44 6.18 -1.71 -3.51
N ARG A 45 4.87 -2.01 -3.61
CA ARG A 45 4.12 -2.81 -2.63
C ARG A 45 4.79 -4.15 -2.35
N LEU A 46 5.22 -4.86 -3.40
CA LEU A 46 5.92 -6.13 -3.24
C LEU A 46 7.24 -5.97 -2.47
N LYS A 47 8.02 -4.91 -2.73
CA LYS A 47 9.24 -4.62 -1.97
C LYS A 47 8.94 -4.25 -0.51
N HIS A 48 7.82 -3.56 -0.25
CA HIS A 48 7.38 -3.26 1.12
C HIS A 48 7.04 -4.55 1.86
N GLN A 49 6.32 -5.48 1.23
CA GLN A 49 6.04 -6.81 1.78
C GLN A 49 7.33 -7.53 2.20
N GLU A 50 8.33 -7.60 1.32
CA GLU A 50 9.62 -8.24 1.61
C GLU A 50 10.32 -7.62 2.83
N LYS A 51 10.38 -6.29 2.89
CA LYS A 51 11.01 -5.56 4.00
C LYS A 51 10.27 -5.78 5.32
N ILE A 52 8.93 -5.75 5.30
CA ILE A 52 8.11 -5.96 6.50
C ILE A 52 8.23 -7.40 7.00
N LEU A 53 8.16 -8.39 6.10
CA LEU A 53 8.37 -9.80 6.43
C LEU A 53 9.73 -10.01 7.09
N GLN A 54 10.78 -9.49 6.45
CA GLN A 54 12.14 -9.58 7.00
C GLN A 54 12.21 -8.98 8.39
N ARG A 55 11.57 -7.82 8.61
CA ARG A 55 11.56 -7.18 9.93
C ARG A 55 10.78 -7.97 10.98
N ILE A 56 9.66 -8.60 10.61
CA ILE A 56 8.91 -9.49 11.51
C ILE A 56 9.80 -10.63 12.00
N LEU A 57 10.56 -11.25 11.09
CA LEU A 57 11.47 -12.36 11.42
C LEU A 57 12.63 -11.90 12.32
N GLU A 58 13.22 -10.73 12.06
CA GLU A 58 14.28 -10.15 12.90
C GLU A 58 13.82 -9.85 14.33
N LEU A 59 12.53 -9.56 14.51
CA LEU A 59 11.92 -9.36 15.83
C LEU A 59 11.55 -10.69 16.53
N GLY A 60 11.87 -11.84 15.93
CA GLY A 60 11.50 -13.16 16.43
C GLY A 60 10.01 -13.48 16.29
N GLY A 61 9.28 -12.73 15.46
CA GLY A 61 7.87 -12.94 15.17
C GLY A 61 7.63 -13.89 14.02
N GLU A 62 6.38 -14.31 13.87
CA GLU A 62 5.94 -15.08 12.70
C GLU A 62 5.07 -14.21 11.79
N PRO A 63 5.31 -14.24 10.47
CA PRO A 63 4.45 -13.56 9.52
C PRO A 63 3.12 -14.30 9.36
N LEU A 64 2.12 -13.59 8.84
CA LEU A 64 0.83 -14.15 8.49
C LEU A 64 0.99 -15.31 7.49
N LYS A 65 0.48 -16.50 7.87
CA LYS A 65 0.72 -17.76 7.13
C LYS A 65 -0.42 -18.16 6.20
N ARG A 66 -1.63 -17.66 6.44
CA ARG A 66 -2.82 -18.07 5.70
C ARG A 66 -3.39 -16.92 4.89
N PHE A 67 -3.60 -17.14 3.60
CA PHE A 67 -4.08 -16.09 2.71
C PHE A 67 -5.47 -15.54 3.11
N ASP A 68 -6.34 -16.37 3.68
CA ASP A 68 -7.67 -15.95 4.14
C ASP A 68 -7.64 -15.00 5.35
N ASP A 69 -6.51 -14.88 6.04
CA ASP A 69 -6.36 -13.96 7.16
C ASP A 69 -5.96 -12.54 6.73
N ILE A 70 -5.45 -12.37 5.50
CA ILE A 70 -5.06 -11.06 4.96
C ILE A 70 -6.20 -10.03 5.07
N PRO A 71 -7.38 -10.24 4.48
CA PRO A 71 -8.46 -9.26 4.55
C PRO A 71 -9.05 -9.12 5.97
N LYS A 72 -8.89 -10.12 6.85
CA LYS A 72 -9.36 -10.07 8.23
C LYS A 72 -8.47 -9.19 9.11
N LEU A 73 -7.18 -9.10 8.77
CA LEU A 73 -6.16 -8.40 9.55
C LEU A 73 -5.82 -7.02 9.00
N ALA A 74 -5.95 -6.82 7.68
CA ALA A 74 -5.65 -5.56 7.03
C ALA A 74 -6.42 -4.37 7.64
N ASN A 75 -5.74 -3.24 7.73
CA ASN A 75 -6.36 -1.97 8.09
C ASN A 75 -7.16 -1.39 6.92
N CYS A 76 -6.74 -1.66 5.68
CA CYS A 76 -7.38 -1.23 4.44
C CYS A 76 -7.81 -2.49 3.63
N PRO A 77 -8.92 -3.16 3.99
CA PRO A 77 -9.19 -4.56 3.61
C PRO A 77 -9.65 -4.78 2.17
N TYR A 78 -10.04 -3.74 1.44
CA TYR A 78 -10.42 -3.84 0.03
C TYR A 78 -10.35 -2.49 -0.66
N ILE A 79 -10.24 -2.52 -1.98
CA ILE A 79 -10.39 -1.37 -2.87
C ILE A 79 -11.65 -1.60 -3.71
N THR A 80 -12.57 -0.64 -3.68
CA THR A 80 -13.77 -0.68 -4.51
C THR A 80 -13.38 -0.40 -5.96
N ILE A 81 -13.37 -1.43 -6.80
CA ILE A 81 -13.12 -1.28 -8.24
C ILE A 81 -14.42 -0.79 -8.91
N PRO A 82 -14.38 0.30 -9.70
CA PRO A 82 -15.54 0.74 -10.48
C PRO A 82 -15.95 -0.29 -11.53
N ASP A 83 -17.27 -0.45 -11.77
CA ASP A 83 -17.80 -1.37 -12.79
C ASP A 83 -17.29 -1.05 -14.20
N ASN A 84 -17.19 0.24 -14.53
CA ASN A 84 -16.68 0.70 -15.82
C ASN A 84 -15.15 0.88 -15.77
N LEU A 85 -14.42 -0.13 -16.24
CA LEU A 85 -12.96 -0.11 -16.33
C LEU A 85 -12.38 0.87 -17.38
N ALA A 86 -13.23 1.53 -18.16
CA ALA A 86 -12.82 2.64 -19.03
C ALA A 86 -12.94 4.02 -18.35
N ASP A 87 -13.56 4.10 -17.17
CA ASP A 87 -13.61 5.32 -16.35
C ASP A 87 -12.31 5.46 -15.54
N LEU A 88 -11.27 5.94 -16.20
CA LEU A 88 -9.95 6.13 -15.61
C LEU A 88 -9.98 7.09 -14.41
N ARG A 89 -10.91 8.05 -14.39
CA ARG A 89 -11.04 9.02 -13.30
C ARG A 89 -11.62 8.36 -12.05
N ALA A 90 -12.64 7.51 -12.21
CA ALA A 90 -13.19 6.74 -11.10
C ALA A 90 -12.13 5.77 -10.52
N ILE A 91 -11.36 5.11 -11.39
CA ILE A 91 -10.29 4.20 -10.96
C ILE A 91 -9.19 4.98 -10.22
N LEU A 92 -8.74 6.12 -10.75
CA LEU A 92 -7.75 6.98 -10.09
C LEU A 92 -8.18 7.39 -8.68
N LYS A 93 -9.45 7.80 -8.52
CA LYS A 93 -9.99 8.17 -7.21
C LYS A 93 -9.99 7.00 -6.22
N ALA A 94 -10.41 5.81 -6.65
CA ALA A 94 -10.42 4.62 -5.80
C ALA A 94 -9.00 4.24 -5.32
N VAL A 95 -8.01 4.30 -6.21
CA VAL A 95 -6.60 4.04 -5.88
C VAL A 95 -6.05 5.15 -4.97
N LEU A 96 -6.38 6.42 -5.23
CA LEU A 96 -5.96 7.55 -4.41
C LEU A 96 -6.52 7.48 -2.98
N GLU A 97 -7.76 7.05 -2.80
CA GLU A 97 -8.35 6.79 -1.48
C GLU A 97 -7.63 5.66 -0.75
N ALA A 98 -7.21 4.61 -1.46
CA ALA A 98 -6.42 3.52 -0.88
C ALA A 98 -5.01 3.98 -0.45
N GLU A 99 -4.33 4.81 -1.24
CA GLU A 99 -3.05 5.44 -0.84
C GLU A 99 -3.22 6.29 0.43
N ARG A 100 -4.28 7.10 0.49
CA ARG A 100 -4.58 7.92 1.68
C ARG A 100 -4.86 7.06 2.92
N CYS A 101 -5.51 5.91 2.75
CA CYS A 101 -5.65 4.93 3.83
C CYS A 101 -4.28 4.44 4.32
N SER A 102 -3.40 4.03 3.40
CA SER A 102 -2.06 3.57 3.72
C SER A 102 -1.19 4.63 4.42
N ILE A 103 -1.17 5.87 3.92
CA ILE A 103 -0.45 7.00 4.54
C ILE A 103 -0.90 7.20 5.99
N ASN A 104 -2.20 7.17 6.25
CA ASN A 104 -2.75 7.31 7.60
C ASN A 104 -2.30 6.17 8.52
N ILE A 105 -2.24 4.93 8.02
CA ILE A 105 -1.78 3.77 8.80
C ILE A 105 -0.29 3.87 9.13
N TYR A 106 0.56 4.14 8.14
CA TYR A 106 1.99 4.28 8.38
C TYR A 106 2.34 5.50 9.24
N SER A 107 1.59 6.61 9.12
CA SER A 107 1.76 7.78 10.00
C SER A 107 1.46 7.43 11.46
N LYS A 108 0.33 6.74 11.72
CA LYS A 108 -0.01 6.26 13.07
C LYS A 108 1.03 5.28 13.61
N LEU A 109 1.50 4.35 12.77
CA LEU A 109 2.52 3.40 13.17
C LEU A 109 3.85 4.10 13.51
N LEU A 110 4.21 5.13 12.75
CA LEU A 110 5.36 5.97 13.01
C LEU A 110 5.24 6.71 14.35
N ASP A 111 4.11 7.37 14.62
CA ASP A 111 3.85 8.08 15.88
C ASP A 111 3.92 7.15 17.08
N ASN A 112 3.35 5.94 16.95
CA ASN A 112 3.44 4.90 17.98
C ASN A 112 4.89 4.46 18.25
N LEU A 113 5.69 4.28 17.19
CA LEU A 113 7.12 3.93 17.31
C LEU A 113 7.92 5.04 18.00
N VAL A 114 7.70 6.30 17.61
CA VAL A 114 8.37 7.46 18.21
C VAL A 114 8.02 7.56 19.69
N SER A 115 6.74 7.42 20.05
CA SER A 115 6.27 7.53 21.43
C SER A 115 6.77 6.39 22.32
N ALA A 116 6.92 5.19 21.76
CA ALA A 116 7.41 4.03 22.51
C ALA A 116 8.92 4.07 22.79
N GLY A 117 9.70 4.88 22.06
CA GLY A 117 11.14 5.07 22.27
C GLY A 117 11.99 3.80 22.13
N ARG A 118 11.46 2.76 21.49
CA ARG A 118 12.06 1.42 21.42
C ARG A 118 11.93 0.93 19.98
N ASP A 119 13.08 0.62 19.37
CA ASP A 119 13.25 0.10 18.01
C ASP A 119 13.51 1.15 16.89
N PRO A 120 14.74 1.71 16.81
CA PRO A 120 15.11 2.65 15.75
C PRO A 120 15.18 2.01 14.35
N ILE A 121 15.32 0.68 14.26
CA ILE A 121 15.41 -0.03 12.98
C ILE A 121 14.02 -0.12 12.34
N THR A 122 13.01 -0.54 13.11
CA THR A 122 11.62 -0.51 12.63
C THR A 122 11.18 0.92 12.34
N LEU A 123 11.58 1.89 13.17
CA LEU A 123 11.30 3.30 12.91
C LEU A 123 11.81 3.75 11.53
N GLN A 124 13.05 3.41 11.19
CA GLN A 124 13.63 3.75 9.89
C GLN A 124 12.86 3.09 8.72
N LEU A 125 12.50 1.80 8.86
CA LEU A 125 11.71 1.08 7.86
C LEU A 125 10.37 1.77 7.60
N ILE A 126 9.61 2.07 8.66
CA ILE A 126 8.28 2.70 8.54
C ILE A 126 8.37 4.10 7.93
N ARG A 127 9.41 4.88 8.26
CA ARG A 127 9.65 6.19 7.61
C ARG A 127 9.93 6.05 6.12
N GLU A 128 10.69 5.03 5.73
CA GLU A 128 11.00 4.79 4.32
C GLU A 128 9.74 4.44 3.54
N ILE A 129 8.92 3.53 4.06
CA ILE A 129 7.66 3.15 3.42
C ILE A 129 6.73 4.35 3.33
N LEU A 130 6.47 5.07 4.44
CA LEU A 130 5.61 6.25 4.46
C LEU A 130 6.04 7.31 3.41
N ARG A 131 7.34 7.51 3.21
CA ARG A 131 7.82 8.42 2.16
C ARG A 131 7.39 7.94 0.77
N GLU A 132 7.55 6.66 0.47
CA GLU A 132 7.14 6.08 -0.82
C GLU A 132 5.62 6.16 -1.01
N GLU A 133 4.82 6.00 0.05
CA GLU A 133 3.36 6.19 0.01
C GLU A 133 2.97 7.63 -0.39
N VAL A 134 3.64 8.63 0.19
CA VAL A 134 3.43 10.03 -0.19
C VAL A 134 3.85 10.28 -1.64
N GLU A 135 4.91 9.64 -2.13
CA GLU A 135 5.31 9.70 -3.54
C GLU A 135 4.26 9.08 -4.47
N HIS A 136 3.63 7.97 -4.06
CA HIS A 136 2.53 7.33 -4.79
C HIS A 136 1.31 8.25 -4.86
N GLU A 137 0.87 8.81 -3.73
CA GLU A 137 -0.25 9.77 -3.68
C GLU A 137 0.01 10.94 -4.65
N GLN A 138 1.18 11.57 -4.58
CA GLN A 138 1.55 12.69 -5.46
C GLN A 138 1.57 12.29 -6.95
N ALA A 139 1.97 11.07 -7.28
CA ALA A 139 1.90 10.58 -8.65
C ALA A 139 0.45 10.46 -9.13
N LEU A 140 -0.46 9.95 -8.29
CA LEU A 140 -1.88 9.81 -8.62
C LEU A 140 -2.60 11.16 -8.68
N GLU A 141 -2.32 12.09 -7.75
CA GLU A 141 -2.87 13.44 -7.77
C GLU A 141 -2.54 14.19 -9.06
N ARG A 142 -1.30 14.06 -9.56
CA ARG A 142 -0.89 14.64 -10.85
C ARG A 142 -1.65 14.04 -12.03
N LEU A 143 -1.89 12.73 -12.01
CA LEU A 143 -2.69 12.07 -13.05
C LEU A 143 -4.18 12.47 -12.97
N LEU A 144 -4.68 12.79 -11.78
CA LEU A 144 -6.04 13.25 -11.56
C LEU A 144 -6.24 14.75 -11.86
N GLY A 145 -5.14 15.51 -11.92
CA GLY A 145 -5.14 16.96 -12.10
C GLY A 145 -5.43 17.76 -10.82
N GLU A 146 -5.18 17.18 -9.64
CA GLU A 146 -5.34 17.87 -8.35
C GLU A 146 -4.11 18.72 -7.96
N LYS A 147 -2.93 18.45 -8.56
CA LYS A 147 -1.67 19.19 -8.38
C LYS A 147 -0.81 19.20 -9.64
#